data_AF-A0A7W6H2B5-F1
#
_entry.id   AF-A0A7W6H2B5-F1
#
_cell.length_a   1.000
_cell.length_b   1.000
_cell.length_c   1.000
_cell.angle_alpha   90.00
_cell.angle_beta   90.00
_cell.angle_gamma   90.00
#
_symmetry.space_group_name_H-M   'P 1'
#
loop_
_entity.id
_entity.type
_entity.pdbx_description
1 polymer ?
#
loop_
_entity_poly.entity_id
_entity_poly.type
_entity_poly.pdbx_seq_one_letter_code
_entity_poly.pdbx_strand_id
1 'polypeptide(L)'
;MIAFIEEHRNDLGVEPICKVLPIAQSTFYAHAAIIKNPDLASDRAKRDADLSPEIKRVWEENNEVYHCPAGDVYIAERGHPEGLASTTA
;
A
#
# COMPACT_ATOMS: atom_id res chain seq x y z
N MET A 1 -0.44 -7.13 -2.17
CA MET A 1 0.20 -7.91 -3.25
C MET A 1 1.73 -7.86 -3.18
N ILE A 2 2.35 -6.68 -3.17
CA ILE A 2 3.82 -6.57 -3.14
C ILE A 2 4.41 -7.01 -1.80
N ALA A 3 3.70 -6.79 -0.70
CA ALA A 3 4.05 -7.31 0.63
C ALA A 3 4.22 -8.85 0.65
N PHE A 4 3.31 -9.58 -0.02
CA PHE A 4 3.39 -11.04 -0.12
C PHE A 4 4.65 -11.51 -0.85
N ILE A 5 5.01 -10.82 -1.94
CA ILE A 5 6.25 -11.13 -2.69
C ILE A 5 7.47 -10.82 -1.80
N GLU A 6 7.48 -9.70 -1.09
CA GLU A 6 8.60 -9.30 -0.23
C GLU A 6 8.86 -10.30 0.92
N GLU A 7 7.79 -10.84 1.51
CA GLU A 7 7.85 -11.84 2.57
C GLU A 7 8.44 -13.17 2.07
N HIS A 8 8.01 -13.65 0.90
CA HIS A 8 8.35 -14.99 0.41
C HIS A 8 9.55 -15.00 -0.54
N ARG A 9 10.14 -13.84 -0.89
CA ARG A 9 11.24 -13.75 -1.86
C ARG A 9 12.50 -14.50 -1.45
N ASN A 10 12.74 -14.67 -0.14
CA ASN A 10 13.94 -15.33 0.36
C ASN A 10 13.87 -16.85 0.15
N ASP A 11 12.67 -17.43 0.23
CA ASP A 11 12.47 -18.87 0.14
C ASP A 11 12.14 -19.33 -1.29
N LEU A 12 11.36 -18.54 -2.03
CA LEU A 12 10.84 -18.91 -3.35
C LEU A 12 11.48 -18.12 -4.50
N GLY A 13 12.14 -17.00 -4.20
CA GLY A 13 12.57 -16.04 -5.21
C GLY A 13 11.42 -15.20 -5.78
N VAL A 14 11.75 -14.04 -6.36
CA VAL A 14 10.75 -13.10 -6.90
C VAL A 14 10.11 -13.62 -8.19
N GLU A 15 10.90 -14.23 -9.08
CA GLU A 15 10.44 -14.68 -10.39
C GLU A 15 9.34 -15.75 -10.33
N PRO A 16 9.46 -16.84 -9.52
CA PRO A 16 8.42 -17.86 -9.44
C PRO A 16 7.10 -17.31 -8.91
N ILE A 17 7.15 -16.42 -7.91
CA ILE A 17 5.97 -15.80 -7.33
C ILE A 17 5.27 -14.88 -8.35
N CYS A 18 6.04 -14.01 -9.03
CA CYS A 18 5.52 -13.11 -10.05
C CYS A 18 4.84 -13.85 -11.22
N LYS A 19 5.33 -15.06 -11.57
CA LYS A 19 4.73 -15.92 -12.59
C LYS A 19 3.36 -16.47 -12.19
N VAL A 20 3.17 -16.79 -10.91
CA VAL A 20 1.89 -17.32 -10.38
C VAL A 20 0.87 -16.23 -10.12
N LEU A 21 1.30 -15.03 -9.71
CA LEU A 21 0.44 -13.87 -9.42
C LEU A 21 0.11 -12.99 -10.64
N PRO A 22 0.26 -13.51 -11.86
CA PRO A 22 0.58 -12.78 -13.11
C PRO A 22 0.98 -11.30 -12.96
N ILE A 23 2.11 -11.02 -12.30
CA ILE A 23 2.68 -9.66 -12.18
C ILE A 23 4.03 -9.62 -12.88
N ALA A 24 4.33 -8.55 -13.60
CA ALA A 24 5.65 -8.35 -14.18
C ALA A 24 6.70 -8.09 -13.08
N GLN A 25 7.86 -8.75 -13.17
CA GLN A 25 8.97 -8.56 -12.23
C GLN A 25 9.44 -7.09 -12.16
N SER A 26 9.38 -6.38 -13.30
CA SER A 26 9.70 -4.95 -13.39
C SER A 26 8.80 -4.10 -12.49
N THR A 27 7.51 -4.44 -12.37
CA THR A 27 6.56 -3.75 -11.48
C THR A 27 6.95 -3.92 -10.02
N PHE A 28 7.38 -5.11 -9.61
CA PHE A 28 7.87 -5.35 -8.25
C PHE A 28 9.10 -4.49 -7.94
N TYR A 29 10.12 -4.51 -8.82
CA TYR A 29 11.33 -3.73 -8.60
C TYR A 29 11.09 -2.21 -8.66
N ALA A 30 10.19 -1.74 -9.53
CA ALA A 30 9.80 -0.33 -9.58
C ALA A 30 9.16 0.11 -8.25
N HIS A 31 8.27 -0.71 -7.69
CA HIS A 31 7.68 -0.41 -6.39
C HIS A 31 8.70 -0.48 -5.24
N ALA A 32 9.60 -1.47 -5.26
CA ALA A 32 10.68 -1.55 -4.28
C ALA A 32 11.61 -0.32 -4.34
N ALA A 33 11.83 0.24 -5.53
CA ALA A 33 12.59 1.47 -5.70
C ALA A 33 11.84 2.70 -5.14
N ILE A 34 10.53 2.80 -5.38
CA ILE A 34 9.69 3.89 -4.84
C ILE A 34 9.63 3.85 -3.30
N ILE A 35 9.53 2.66 -2.69
CA ILE A 35 9.55 2.54 -1.22
C ILE A 35 10.87 3.04 -0.64
N LYS A 36 12.00 2.68 -1.26
CA LYS A 36 13.34 3.09 -0.79
C LYS A 36 13.60 4.57 -1.02
N ASN A 37 13.11 5.10 -2.14
CA ASN A 37 13.24 6.49 -2.50
C ASN A 37 11.91 7.03 -3.02
N PRO A 38 11.12 7.70 -2.14
CA PRO A 38 9.86 8.32 -2.51
C PRO A 38 9.99 9.36 -3.63
N ASP A 39 11.18 9.91 -3.89
CA ASP A 39 11.39 10.85 -5.00
C ASP A 39 11.30 10.20 -6.38
N LEU A 40 11.43 8.87 -6.46
CA LEU A 40 11.23 8.11 -7.70
C LEU A 40 9.75 7.90 -8.04
N ALA A 41 8.85 8.24 -7.12
CA ALA A 41 7.42 8.20 -7.39
C ALA A 41 7.04 9.21 -8.49
N SER A 42 5.98 8.92 -9.23
CA SER A 42 5.43 9.88 -10.19
C SER A 42 4.95 11.16 -9.49
N ASP A 43 4.98 12.29 -10.19
CA ASP A 43 4.50 13.58 -9.65
C ASP A 43 3.05 13.52 -9.16
N ARG A 44 2.22 12.70 -9.82
CA ARG A 44 0.85 12.44 -9.37
C ARG A 44 0.85 11.75 -8.00
N ALA A 45 1.59 10.66 -7.86
CA ALA A 45 1.64 9.91 -6.60
C ALA A 45 2.17 10.76 -5.43
N LYS A 46 3.11 11.69 -5.69
CA LYS A 46 3.59 12.65 -4.70
C LYS A 46 2.48 13.62 -4.27
N ARG A 47 1.79 14.24 -5.22
CA ARG A 47 0.64 15.13 -4.91
C ARG A 47 -0.48 14.40 -4.19
N ASP A 48 -0.77 13.18 -4.61
CA ASP A 48 -1.80 12.35 -4.00
C ASP A 48 -1.43 12.06 -2.53
N ALA A 49 -0.16 11.74 -2.23
CA ALA A 49 0.34 11.58 -0.86
C ALA A 49 0.23 12.88 -0.02
N ASP A 50 0.49 14.04 -0.61
CA ASP A 50 0.34 15.34 0.07
C ASP A 50 -1.13 15.70 0.33
N LEU A 51 -2.05 15.31 -0.56
CA LEU A 51 -3.48 15.58 -0.45
C LEU A 51 -4.22 14.60 0.47
N SER A 52 -3.66 13.41 0.70
CA SER A 52 -4.27 12.36 1.51
C SER A 52 -4.68 12.81 2.92
N PRO A 53 -3.83 13.53 3.68
CA PRO A 53 -4.15 13.95 5.04
C PRO A 53 -5.29 14.96 5.08
N GLU A 54 -5.35 15.85 4.08
CA GLU A 54 -6.39 16.87 3.99
C GLU A 54 -7.74 16.25 3.63
N ILE A 55 -7.75 15.28 2.71
CA ILE A 55 -8.95 14.49 2.38
C ILE A 55 -9.46 13.76 3.63
N LYS A 56 -8.54 13.16 4.41
CA LYS A 56 -8.89 12.48 5.66
C LYS A 56 -9.50 13.43 6.69
N ARG A 57 -8.91 14.62 6.88
CA ARG A 57 -9.43 15.65 7.78
C ARG A 57 -10.86 16.06 7.41
N VAL A 58 -11.09 16.38 6.14
CA VAL A 58 -12.41 16.77 5.64
C VAL A 58 -13.43 15.64 5.79
N TRP A 59 -13.00 14.38 5.63
CA TRP A 59 -13.86 13.22 5.82
C TRP A 59 -14.26 13.03 7.29
N GLU A 60 -13.31 13.14 8.23
CA GLU A 60 -13.57 13.09 9.68
C GLU A 60 -14.46 14.25 10.14
N GLU A 61 -14.23 15.47 9.64
CA GLU A 61 -15.04 16.67 9.94
C GLU A 61 -16.50 16.54 9.43
N ASN A 62 -16.72 15.78 8.35
CA ASN A 62 -18.06 15.59 7.75
C ASN A 62 -18.83 14.39 8.31
N ASN A 63 -18.43 13.81 9.45
CA ASN A 63 -19.05 12.63 10.08
C ASN A 63 -19.26 11.46 9.11
N GLU A 64 -18.34 11.29 8.13
CA GLU A 64 -18.40 10.20 7.15
C GLU A 64 -19.69 10.19 6.29
N VAL A 65 -20.48 11.26 6.31
CA VAL A 65 -21.80 11.33 5.65
C VAL A 65 -21.65 11.17 4.14
N TYR A 66 -20.58 11.76 3.57
CA TYR A 66 -20.18 11.51 2.20
C TYR A 66 -19.36 10.22 2.12
N HIS A 67 -20.08 9.12 1.89
CA HIS A 67 -19.50 7.84 1.51
C HIS A 67 -18.97 7.93 0.08
N CYS A 68 -17.78 8.51 -0.09
CA CYS A 68 -16.84 7.97 -1.06
C CYS A 68 -16.06 6.91 -0.28
N PRO A 69 -15.87 5.67 -0.77
CA PRO A 69 -14.97 4.72 -0.13
C PRO A 69 -13.52 5.24 -0.26
N ALA A 70 -13.20 6.26 0.52
CA ALA A 70 -11.91 6.91 0.64
C ALA A 70 -10.93 6.07 1.48
N GLY A 71 -11.37 4.92 2.00
CA GLY A 71 -10.54 3.97 2.73
C GLY A 71 -9.53 3.22 1.86
N ASP A 72 -9.83 3.03 0.57
CA ASP A 72 -8.94 2.31 -0.35
C ASP A 72 -7.98 3.24 -1.10
N VAL A 73 -8.10 4.57 -0.92
CA VAL A 73 -7.30 5.52 -1.69
C VAL A 73 -5.89 5.70 -1.10
N TYR A 74 -5.65 5.45 0.20
CA TYR A 74 -4.39 5.92 0.81
C TYR A 74 -3.78 5.09 1.96
N ILE A 75 -3.95 3.76 2.02
CA ILE A 75 -3.08 2.95 2.87
C ILE A 75 -1.76 2.64 2.13
N ALA A 76 -0.98 3.70 1.93
CA ALA A 76 0.46 3.66 1.69
C ALA A 76 1.25 4.00 2.97
N GLU A 77 0.59 4.08 4.13
CA GLU A 77 1.25 4.15 5.42
C GLU A 77 1.16 2.81 6.14
N ARG A 78 2.27 2.07 6.04
CA ARG A 78 2.75 1.03 6.96
C ARG A 78 2.17 -0.36 6.78
N GLY A 79 3.09 -1.32 6.86
CA GLY A 79 2.80 -2.73 6.90
C GLY A 79 1.77 -3.06 7.97
N HIS A 80 0.96 -4.05 7.64
CA HIS A 80 0.07 -4.74 8.55
C HIS A 80 0.79 -5.05 9.88
N PRO A 81 0.25 -4.64 11.04
CA PRO A 81 0.45 -5.43 12.24
C PRO A 81 -0.41 -6.69 12.06
N GLU A 82 0.20 -7.75 11.52
CA GLU A 82 -0.23 -9.12 11.76
C GLU A 82 -0.11 -9.37 13.27
N GLY A 83 -1.20 -9.14 14.02
CA GLY A 83 -1.21 -9.25 15.47
C GLY A 83 -2.63 -9.53 15.96
N LEU A 84 -2.91 -10.83 16.12
CA LEU A 84 -4.13 -11.37 16.72
C LEU A 84 -4.60 -10.55 17.93
N ALA A 85 -5.83 -10.03 17.85
CA ALA A 85 -6.67 -9.79 19.01
C ALA A 85 -7.98 -10.58 18.83
N SER A 86 -7.86 -11.90 18.92
CA SER A 86 -8.96 -12.76 19.33
C SER A 86 -8.92 -12.88 20.86
N THR A 87 -10.11 -12.92 21.46
CA THR A 87 -10.40 -13.10 22.89
C THR A 87 -10.44 -11.81 23.71
N THR A 88 -11.63 -11.24 23.81
CA THR A 88 -12.21 -10.86 25.12
C THR A 88 -13.73 -10.99 25.07
N ALA A 89 -14.24 -11.72 26.07
CA ALA A 89 -15.63 -11.91 26.53
C ALA A 89 -16.59 -12.74 25.66
#